data_AF-A0A257QK07-F1
#
_entry.id   AF-A0A257QK07-F1
#
_cell.length_a   1.000
_cell.length_b   1.000
_cell.length_c   1.000
_cell.angle_alpha   90.00
_cell.angle_beta   90.00
_cell.angle_gamma   90.00
#
_symmetry.space_group_name_H-M   'P 1'
#
loop_
_entity.id
_entity.type
_entity.pdbx_description
1 polymer ?
#
loop_
_entity_poly.entity_id
_entity_poly.type
_entity_poly.pdbx_seq_one_letter_code
_entity_poly.pdbx_strand_id
1 'polypeptide(L)'
;DRYLRRLEAMLIVADAERSFTLTGNGDVLEPSDGVVAIGSGGNFALSAARALMTVPELSAEEIARRAMKIAADICIYTNENLIVETL
;
A
#
# COMPACT_ATOMS: atom_id res chain seq x y z
N ASP A 1 -15.09 20.82 -14.04
CA ASP A 1 -14.45 19.95 -15.03
C ASP A 1 -12.90 20.01 -15.01
N ARG A 2 -12.26 21.18 -15.14
CA ARG A 2 -10.77 21.32 -15.08
C ARG A 2 -10.13 20.98 -13.72
N TYR A 3 -10.87 21.05 -12.62
CA TYR A 3 -10.37 20.83 -11.25
C TYR A 3 -10.02 19.36 -10.94
N LEU A 4 -10.70 18.40 -11.56
CA LEU A 4 -10.48 16.96 -11.30
C LEU A 4 -9.27 16.39 -12.06
N ARG A 5 -8.76 17.10 -13.08
CA ARG A 5 -7.60 16.65 -13.90
C ARG A 5 -6.23 16.89 -13.26
N ARG A 6 -6.18 17.40 -12.02
CA ARG A 6 -4.95 17.64 -11.25
C ARG A 6 -4.98 16.92 -9.91
N LEU A 7 -5.61 15.75 -9.86
CA LEU A 7 -5.44 14.86 -8.73
C LEU A 7 -4.07 14.18 -8.88
N GLU A 8 -3.06 14.71 -8.20
CA GLU A 8 -1.77 14.01 -8.02
C GLU A 8 -1.90 12.79 -7.07
N ALA A 9 -3.11 12.56 -6.54
CA ALA A 9 -3.41 11.44 -5.67
C ALA A 9 -3.43 10.12 -6.46
N MET A 10 -2.79 9.11 -5.89
CA MET A 10 -2.89 7.72 -6.33
C MET A 10 -4.00 7.02 -5.55
N LEU A 11 -4.65 6.02 -6.16
CA LEU A 11 -5.67 5.18 -5.54
C LEU A 11 -5.26 3.71 -5.61
N ILE A 12 -5.46 2.97 -4.51
CA ILE A 12 -5.39 1.51 -4.50
C ILE A 12 -6.81 0.96 -4.51
N VAL A 13 -7.06 -0.04 -5.35
CA VAL A 13 -8.29 -0.85 -5.34
C VAL A 13 -7.91 -2.32 -5.37
N ALA A 14 -8.59 -3.14 -4.59
CA ALA A 14 -8.32 -4.56 -4.49
C ALA A 14 -9.60 -5.38 -4.29
N ASP A 15 -9.58 -6.61 -4.79
CA ASP A 15 -10.53 -7.66 -4.47
C ASP A 15 -9.77 -8.92 -3.98
N ALA A 16 -10.48 -10.05 -3.86
CA ALA A 16 -9.90 -11.30 -3.36
C ALA A 16 -8.84 -11.92 -4.30
N GLU A 17 -8.79 -11.48 -5.57
CA GLU A 17 -7.91 -12.04 -6.59
C GLU A 17 -6.80 -11.07 -7.01
N ARG A 18 -7.09 -9.75 -7.07
CA ARG A 18 -6.20 -8.76 -7.70
C ARG A 18 -6.18 -7.43 -6.97
N SER A 19 -5.10 -6.68 -7.19
CA SER A 19 -4.89 -5.33 -6.68
C SER A 19 -4.41 -4.42 -7.80
N PHE A 20 -4.81 -3.15 -7.79
CA PHE A 20 -4.43 -2.16 -8.80
C PHE A 20 -4.09 -0.82 -8.17
N THR A 21 -3.12 -0.13 -8.78
CA THR A 21 -2.85 1.31 -8.55
C THR A 21 -3.41 2.11 -9.70
N LEU A 22 -4.20 3.13 -9.40
CA LEU A 22 -4.70 4.11 -10.37
C LEU A 22 -4.01 5.46 -10.16
N THR A 23 -3.59 6.09 -11.24
CA THR A 23 -2.97 7.43 -11.21
C THR A 23 -3.95 8.49 -11.71
N GLY A 24 -3.73 9.75 -11.34
CA GLY A 24 -4.50 10.89 -11.88
C GLY A 24 -4.35 11.12 -13.39
N ASN A 25 -3.39 10.46 -14.03
CA ASN A 25 -3.19 10.50 -15.49
C ASN A 25 -4.01 9.44 -16.23
N GLY A 26 -4.67 8.53 -15.49
CA GLY A 26 -5.47 7.44 -16.07
C GLY A 26 -4.71 6.13 -16.26
N ASP A 27 -3.51 5.98 -15.66
CA ASP A 27 -2.79 4.71 -15.67
C ASP A 27 -3.44 3.72 -14.70
N VAL A 28 -3.48 2.44 -15.10
CA VAL A 28 -3.95 1.32 -14.27
C VAL A 28 -2.82 0.29 -14.21
N LEU A 29 -2.29 0.06 -13.02
CA LEU A 29 -1.07 -0.75 -12.82
C LEU A 29 -1.35 -1.89 -11.83
N GLU A 30 -1.14 -3.13 -12.27
CA GLU A 30 -1.19 -4.33 -11.42
C GLU A 30 0.23 -4.64 -10.90
N PRO A 31 0.42 -4.86 -9.58
CA PRO A 31 1.71 -5.26 -9.03
C PRO A 31 2.01 -6.71 -9.41
N SER A 32 3.24 -6.99 -9.83
CA SER A 32 3.65 -8.35 -10.19
C SER A 32 3.70 -9.33 -9.00
N ASP A 33 3.82 -8.80 -7.78
CA ASP A 33 3.96 -9.55 -6.53
C ASP A 33 2.73 -9.43 -5.63
N GLY A 34 1.64 -8.84 -6.11
CA GLY A 34 0.38 -8.77 -5.36
C GLY A 34 0.37 -7.81 -4.18
N VAL A 35 1.41 -6.98 -3.99
CA VAL A 35 1.48 -5.99 -2.90
C VAL A 35 1.65 -4.58 -3.45
N VAL A 36 0.89 -3.63 -2.88
CA VAL A 36 0.91 -2.22 -3.27
C VAL A 36 0.96 -1.36 -2.02
N ALA A 37 1.68 -0.24 -2.09
CA ALA A 37 1.58 0.82 -1.09
C ALA A 37 1.64 2.20 -1.76
N ILE A 38 0.88 3.16 -1.23
CA ILE A 38 0.86 4.55 -1.65
C ILE A 38 1.06 5.47 -0.44
N GLY A 39 1.29 6.76 -0.69
CA GLY A 39 1.48 7.78 0.36
C GLY A 39 2.94 7.90 0.84
N SER A 40 3.19 8.82 1.78
CA SER A 40 4.54 9.21 2.20
C SER A 40 5.37 8.07 2.80
N GLY A 41 4.73 7.13 3.50
CA GLY A 41 5.36 5.93 4.04
C GLY A 41 5.37 4.74 3.09
N GLY A 42 4.80 4.89 1.88
CA GLY A 42 4.49 3.77 0.99
C GLY A 42 5.71 2.93 0.62
N ASN A 43 6.84 3.55 0.28
CA ASN A 43 8.05 2.82 -0.10
C ASN A 43 8.64 1.99 1.06
N PHE A 44 8.52 2.46 2.31
CA PHE A 44 8.97 1.71 3.47
C PHE A 44 8.04 0.54 3.77
N ALA A 45 6.73 0.78 3.73
CA ALA A 45 5.72 -0.26 3.90
C ALA A 45 5.85 -1.34 2.82
N LEU A 46 5.99 -0.95 1.55
CA LEU A 46 6.16 -1.88 0.42
C LEU A 46 7.42 -2.73 0.57
N SER A 47 8.54 -2.11 0.92
CA SER A 47 9.81 -2.82 1.12
C SER A 47 9.73 -3.81 2.27
N ALA A 48 9.14 -3.41 3.40
CA ALA A 48 8.93 -4.26 4.55
C ALA A 48 7.97 -5.42 4.25
N ALA A 49 6.84 -5.14 3.60
CA ALA A 49 5.86 -6.15 3.22
C ALA A 49 6.48 -7.21 2.30
N ARG A 50 7.24 -6.80 1.28
CA ARG A 50 7.96 -7.72 0.38
C ARG A 50 8.92 -8.64 1.13
N ALA A 51 9.65 -8.11 2.11
CA ALA A 51 10.53 -8.93 2.95
C ALA A 51 9.72 -9.91 3.81
N LEU A 52 8.64 -9.44 4.43
CA LEU A 52 7.78 -10.25 5.30
C LEU A 52 7.00 -11.33 4.54
N MET A 53 6.66 -11.13 3.26
CA MET A 53 6.03 -12.15 2.41
C MET A 53 6.90 -13.39 2.19
N THR A 54 8.21 -13.29 2.42
CA THR A 54 9.13 -14.44 2.36
C THR A 54 9.19 -15.23 3.67
N VAL A 55 8.60 -14.70 4.74
CA VAL A 55 8.55 -15.35 6.05
C VAL A 55 7.35 -16.30 6.08
N PRO A 56 7.55 -17.59 6.38
CA PRO A 56 6.47 -18.56 6.42
C PRO A 56 5.48 -18.23 7.55
N GLU A 57 4.24 -18.70 7.39
CA GLU A 57 3.16 -18.64 8.40
C GLU A 57 2.66 -17.23 8.75
N LEU A 58 3.07 -16.18 8.04
CA LEU A 58 2.47 -14.85 8.20
C LEU A 58 1.22 -14.71 7.35
N SER A 59 0.12 -14.31 8.00
CA SER A 59 -1.10 -13.90 7.31
C SER A 59 -0.94 -12.54 6.61
N ALA A 60 -1.79 -12.23 5.64
CA ALA A 60 -1.79 -10.94 4.95
C ALA A 60 -1.99 -9.75 5.91
N GLU A 61 -2.87 -9.90 6.91
CA GLU A 61 -3.08 -8.88 7.95
C GLU A 61 -1.81 -8.67 8.79
N GLU A 62 -1.13 -9.73 9.21
CA GLU A 62 0.11 -9.61 9.98
C GLU A 62 1.22 -8.92 9.17
N ILE A 63 1.34 -9.26 7.89
CA ILE A 63 2.29 -8.61 6.97
C ILE A 63 1.96 -7.12 6.89
N ALA A 64 0.70 -6.75 6.64
CA ALA A 64 0.27 -5.36 6.53
C ALA A 64 0.55 -4.57 7.83
N ARG A 65 0.19 -5.12 9.00
CA ARG A 65 0.42 -4.47 10.30
C ARG A 65 1.90 -4.25 10.59
N ARG A 66 2.73 -5.27 10.39
CA ARG A 66 4.18 -5.18 10.65
C ARG A 66 4.87 -4.24 9.67
N ALA A 67 4.49 -4.28 8.40
CA ALA A 67 5.02 -3.38 7.37
C ALA A 67 4.67 -1.90 7.67
N MET A 68 3.42 -1.63 8.05
CA MET A 68 2.99 -0.28 8.42
C MET A 68 3.65 0.22 9.71
N LYS A 69 3.89 -0.66 10.69
CA LYS A 69 4.67 -0.30 11.88
C LYS A 69 6.09 0.13 11.52
N ILE A 70 6.78 -0.61 10.65
CA ILE A 70 8.11 -0.21 10.14
C ILE A 70 8.05 1.14 9.41
N ALA A 71 7.02 1.35 8.60
CA ALA A 71 6.84 2.63 7.90
C ALA A 71 6.62 3.80 8.87
N ALA A 72 5.85 3.60 9.95
CA ALA A 72 5.62 4.60 10.99
C ALA A 72 6.88 4.94 11.78
N ASP A 73 7.76 3.95 12.00
CA ASP A 73 9.02 4.16 12.71
C ASP A 73 10.07 4.93 11.86
N ILE A 74 9.91 4.96 10.54
CA ILE A 74 10.88 5.57 9.60
C ILE A 74 10.36 6.89 9.01
N CYS A 75 9.10 6.94 8.58
CA CYS A 75 8.55 8.10 7.87
C CYS A 75 7.93 9.09 8.85
N ILE A 76 8.47 10.31 8.92
CA ILE A 76 7.93 11.39 9.78
C ILE A 76 6.46 11.77 9.49
N TYR A 77 5.93 11.37 8.33
CA TYR A 77 4.55 11.64 7.91
C TYR A 77 3.62 10.43 8.09
N THR A 78 4.11 9.31 8.64
CA THR A 78 3.32 8.11 8.93
C THR A 78 3.42 7.83 10.43
N ASN A 79 2.29 7.59 11.09
CA ASN A 79 2.24 7.32 12.52
C ASN A 79 1.71 5.91 12.81
N GLU A 80 1.62 5.55 14.08
CA GLU A 80 1.23 4.20 14.52
C GLU A 80 -0.29 3.97 14.57
N ASN A 81 -1.10 4.99 14.28
CA ASN A 81 -2.55 4.85 14.29
C ASN A 81 -2.99 4.18 12.99
N LEU A 82 -3.16 2.86 13.04
CA LEU A 82 -3.45 2.01 11.89
C LEU A 82 -4.88 1.45 11.95
N ILE A 83 -5.61 1.59 10.84
CA ILE A 83 -6.86 0.86 10.57
C ILE A 83 -6.53 -0.24 9.57
N VAL A 84 -7.07 -1.44 9.78
CA VAL A 84 -6.93 -2.57 8.87
C VAL A 84 -8.33 -3.05 8.50
N GLU A 85 -8.55 -3.19 7.19
CA GLU A 85 -9.77 -3.75 6.60
C GLU A 85 -9.41 -5.06 5.88
N THR A 86 -10.31 -6.04 5.91
CA THR A 86 -10.15 -7.34 5.26
C THR A 86 -11.37 -7.67 4.43
N LEU A 87 -11.17 -8.42 3.34
CA LEU A 87 -12.23 -8.89 2.45
C LEU A 87 -12.90 -10.17 2.97
#